data_AF-I0Z5Q9-F1
#
_entry.id   AF-I0Z5Q9-F1
#
_cell.length_a   1.000
_cell.length_b   1.000
_cell.length_c   1.000
_cell.angle_alpha   90.00
_cell.angle_beta   90.00
_cell.angle_gamma   90.00
#
_symmetry.space_group_name_H-M   'P 1'
#
loop_
_entity.id
_entity.type
_entity.pdbx_description
1 polymer ?
#
loop_
_entity_poly.entity_id
_entity_poly.type
_entity_poly.pdbx_seq_one_letter_code
_entity_poly.pdbx_strand_id
1 'polypeptide(L)' 'MASGFWGVTGFFIALEVIFALSVAFTGGKKDEKQLRHLLCLLAVVCCWLLWCFVYIAQMHPLIRPVLQNV' A
#
# COMPACT_ATOMS: atom_id res chain seq x y z
N MET A 1 4.77 17.56 4.39
CA MET A 1 4.77 16.12 4.70
C MET A 1 3.39 15.51 4.50
N ALA A 2 2.34 15.96 5.19
CA ALA A 2 0.99 15.36 5.13
C ALA A 2 0.43 15.13 3.70
N SER A 3 0.68 16.02 2.74
CA SER A 3 0.23 15.85 1.35
C SER A 3 0.79 14.59 0.67
N GLY A 4 2.04 14.21 0.97
CA GLY A 4 2.65 12.98 0.44
C GLY A 4 2.00 11.71 1.02
N PHE A 5 1.53 11.77 2.26
CA PHE A 5 0.86 10.64 2.91
C PHE A 5 -0.48 10.31 2.28
N TRP A 6 -1.30 11.33 2.08
CA TRP A 6 -2.59 11.17 1.42
C TRP A 6 -2.46 10.76 -0.05
N GLY A 7 -1.42 11.24 -0.75
CA GLY A 7 -1.14 10.84 -2.13
C GLY A 7 -0.85 9.34 -2.27
N VAL A 8 0.07 8.80 -1.47
CA VAL A 8 0.42 7.37 -1.53
C VAL A 8 -0.73 6.49 -1.02
N THR A 9 -1.45 6.92 0.02
CA THR A 9 -2.64 6.21 0.51
C THR A 9 -3.72 6.13 -0.57
N GLY A 10 -3.99 7.24 -1.27
CA GLY A 10 -4.93 7.26 -2.40
C GLY A 10 -4.50 6.32 -3.54
N PHE A 11 -3.20 6.22 -3.82
CA PHE A 11 -2.66 5.29 -4.81
C PHE A 11 -2.93 3.82 -4.45
N PHE A 12 -2.69 3.41 -3.20
CA PHE A 12 -2.99 2.03 -2.77
C PHE A 12 -4.50 1.72 -2.77
N ILE A 13 -5.36 2.69 -2.42
CA ILE A 13 -6.81 2.53 -2.53
C ILE A 13 -7.23 2.34 -3.99
N ALA A 14 -6.68 3.13 -4.92
CA ALA A 14 -6.96 2.97 -6.34
C ALA A 14 -6.51 1.60 -6.87
N LEU A 15 -5.34 1.10 -6.44
CA LEU A 15 -4.87 -0.25 -6.77
C LEU A 15 -5.85 -1.33 -6.28
N GLU A 16 -6.34 -1.24 -5.05
CA GLU A 16 -7.32 -2.21 -4.52
C GLU A 16 -8.61 -2.22 -5.35
N VAL A 17 -9.12 -1.04 -5.72
CA VAL A 17 -10.31 -0.95 -6.59
C VAL A 17 -10.06 -1.64 -7.94
N ILE A 18 -8.89 -1.43 -8.54
CA ILE A 18 -8.52 -2.09 -9.81
C ILE A 18 -8.46 -3.62 -9.64
N PHE A 19 -7.87 -4.12 -8.55
CA PHE A 19 -7.83 -5.56 -8.27
C PHE A 19 -9.22 -6.14 -8.03
N ALA A 20 -10.05 -5.49 -7.21
CA ALA A 20 -11.43 -5.90 -6.96
C ALA A 20 -12.24 -5.99 -8.27
N LEU A 21 -12.12 -4.99 -9.14
CA LEU A 21 -12.75 -4.99 -10.46
C LEU A 21 -12.21 -6.14 -11.33
N SER A 22 -10.89 -6.34 -11.39
CA SER A 22 -10.31 -7.44 -12.17
C SER A 22 -10.82 -8.81 -11.73
N VAL A 23 -10.93 -9.06 -10.42
CA VAL A 23 -11.48 -10.32 -9.86
C VAL A 23 -12.97 -10.45 -10.18
N ALA A 24 -13.73 -9.34 -10.19
CA ALA A 24 -15.14 -9.34 -10.57
C ALA A 24 -15.33 -9.73 -12.05
N PHE A 25 -14.55 -9.13 -12.96
CA PHE A 25 -14.63 -9.35 -14.40
C PHE A 25 -14.02 -10.67 -14.88
N THR A 26 -13.09 -11.26 -14.12
CA THR A 26 -12.52 -12.57 -14.46
C THR A 26 -13.56 -13.66 -14.22
N GLY A 27 -13.92 -14.43 -15.26
CA GLY A 27 -14.80 -15.60 -15.12
C GLY A 27 -14.16 -16.67 -14.22
N GLY A 28 -14.93 -17.25 -13.30
CA GLY A 28 -14.41 -18.24 -12.34
C GLY A 28 -15.45 -18.68 -11.32
N LYS A 29 -15.17 -19.79 -10.61
CA LYS A 29 -16.02 -20.29 -9.51
C LYS A 29 -16.02 -19.30 -8.34
N LYS A 30 -17.15 -19.18 -7.65
CA LYS A 30 -17.33 -18.21 -6.55
C LYS A 30 -16.26 -18.32 -5.45
N ASP A 31 -15.88 -19.55 -5.11
CA ASP A 31 -14.88 -19.84 -4.06
C ASP A 31 -13.48 -19.35 -4.43
N GLU A 32 -13.06 -19.59 -5.68
CA GLU A 32 -11.77 -19.10 -6.20
C GLU A 32 -11.72 -17.57 -6.27
N LYS A 33 -12.84 -16.91 -6.61
CA LYS A 33 -12.94 -15.46 -6.64
C LYS A 33 -12.74 -14.85 -5.25
N GLN A 34 -13.34 -15.46 -4.22
CA GLN A 34 -13.18 -14.99 -2.84
C GLN A 34 -11.73 -15.12 -2.37
N LEU A 35 -11.09 -16.25 -2.64
CA LEU A 35 -9.69 -16.45 -2.27
C LEU A 35 -8.76 -15.46 -3.01
N ARG A 36 -8.96 -15.25 -4.31
CA ARG A 36 -8.17 -14.29 -5.11
C ARG A 36 -8.34 -12.86 -4.62
N HIS A 37 -9.58 -12.43 -4.35
CA HIS A 37 -9.84 -11.11 -3.80
C HIS A 37 -9.16 -10.92 -2.44
N LEU A 38 -9.28 -11.91 -1.54
CA LEU A 38 -8.69 -11.84 -0.21
C LEU A 38 -7.15 -11.74 -0.28
N LEU A 39 -6.53 -12.48 -1.20
CA LEU A 39 -5.08 -12.45 -1.39
C LEU A 39 -4.60 -11.10 -1.92
N CYS A 40 -5.31 -10.52 -2.90
CA CYS A 40 -5.05 -9.18 -3.42
C CYS A 40 -5.19 -8.11 -2.32
N LEU A 41 -6.31 -8.12 -1.60
CA LEU A 41 -6.59 -7.18 -0.52
C LEU A 41 -5.52 -7.24 0.56
N LEU A 42 -5.16 -8.45 1.00
CA LEU A 42 -4.15 -8.64 2.04
C LEU A 42 -2.77 -8.13 1.59
N ALA A 43 -2.39 -8.40 0.33
CA ALA A 43 -1.13 -7.91 -0.21
C ALA A 43 -1.09 -6.37 -0.27
N VAL A 44 -2.16 -5.73 -0.76
CA VAL A 44 -2.27 -4.27 -0.83
C VAL A 44 -2.20 -3.64 0.56
N VAL A 45 -2.95 -4.17 1.52
CA VAL A 45 -2.94 -3.69 2.91
C VAL A 45 -1.57 -3.87 3.55
N CYS A 46 -0.91 -5.01 3.34
CA CYS A 46 0.43 -5.26 3.87
C CYS A 46 1.47 -4.27 3.31
N CYS A 47 1.47 -4.05 2.01
CA CYS A 47 2.36 -3.09 1.36
C CYS A 47 2.10 -1.65 1.83
N TRP A 48 0.82 -1.28 1.97
CA TRP A 48 0.44 0.03 2.48
C TRP A 48 0.87 0.23 3.95
N LEU A 49 0.73 -0.79 4.80
CA LEU A 49 1.18 -0.74 6.20
C LEU A 49 2.71 -0.58 6.29
N LEU A 50 3.47 -1.32 5.49
CA LEU A 50 4.93 -1.20 5.46
C LEU A 50 5.36 0.22 5.06
N TRP A 51 4.70 0.79 4.05
CA TRP A 51 4.92 2.18 3.66
C TRP A 51 4.56 3.16 4.79
N CYS A 52 3.42 2.96 5.47
CA CYS A 52 3.00 3.81 6.60
C CYS A 52 4.03 3.80 7.73
N PHE A 53 4.57 2.64 8.10
CA PHE A 53 5.57 2.54 9.17
C PHE A 53 6.85 3.29 8.84
N VAL A 54 7.38 3.13 7.62
CA VAL A 54 8.59 3.84 7.17
C VAL A 54 8.33 5.34 7.13
N TYR A 55 7.14 5.77 6.68
CA TYR A 55 6.77 7.17 6.63
C TYR A 55 6.71 7.80 8.03
N ILE A 56 6.01 7.15 8.98
CA ILE A 56 5.87 7.64 10.36
C ILE A 56 7.23 7.71 11.06
N ALA A 57 8.12 6.73 10.84
CA ALA A 57 9.46 6.71 11.40
C ALA A 57 10.30 7.94 11.01
N GLN A 58 9.98 8.59 9.89
CA GLN A 58 10.71 9.74 9.35
C GLN A 58 10.07 11.10 9.68
N MET A 59 8.86 11.15 10.27
CA MET A 59 8.16 12.43 10.51
C MET A 59 8.85 13.32 11.55
N HIS A 60 9.41 12.71 12.60
CA HIS A 60 10.14 13.40 13.66
C HIS A 60 11.44 12.66 13.98
N PRO A 61 12.46 12.74 13.08
CA PRO A 61 13.67 11.98 13.25
C PRO A 61 14.48 12.51 14.43
N LEU A 62 14.87 11.61 15.33
CA LEU A 62 15.75 11.95 16.46
C LEU A 62 17.22 12.06 16.02
N ILE A 63 17.58 11.34 14.96
CA ILE A 63 18.94 11.28 14.42
C ILE A 63 18.93 11.93 13.05
N ARG A 64 19.87 12.84 12.80
CA ARG A 64 20.08 13.49 11.50
C ARG A 64 21.31 12.89 10.79
N PRO A 65 21.30 12.77 9.46
CA PRO A 65 22.47 12.29 8.73
C PRO A 65 23.64 13.27 8.88
N VAL A 66 24.84 12.75 9.11
CA VAL A 66 26.09 13.51 9.12
C VAL A 66 26.76 13.34 7.76
N LEU A 67 26.87 14.43 7.01
CA LEU A 67 27.59 14.45 5.73
C LEU A 67 29.09 14.59 6.00
N GLN A 68 29.89 13.63 5.54
CA GLN A 68 31.34 13.79 5.45
C GLN A 68 31.67 14.40 4.09
N ASN A 69 31.98 15.69 4.08
CA ASN A 69 32.57 16.34 2.91
C ASN A 69 34.05 15.98 2.88
N VAL A 70 34.42 15.04 2.01
CA VAL A 70 35.81 14.81 1.58
C VAL A 70 36.26 15.89 0.62
#